data_AF-T0KZJ9-F1
#
_entry.id   AF-T0KZJ9-F1
#
_cell.length_a   1.000
_cell.length_b   1.000
_cell.length_c   1.000
_cell.angle_alpha   90.00
_cell.angle_beta   90.00
_cell.angle_gamma   90.00
#
_symmetry.space_group_name_H-M   'P 1'
#
loop_
_entity.id
_entity.type
_entity.pdbx_description
1 polymer ?
#
loop_
_entity_poly.entity_id
_entity_poly.type
_entity_poly.pdbx_seq_one_letter_code
_entity_poly.pdbx_strand_id
1 'polypeptide(L)'
;MNSLKKIPVITKNILSSFPYVYTNNGEYLPKININLPLTINNVVNVPPLNTFIIDSGKFLLLDRLLTKLKQENHRILLYFQMTKMMDLVEDYLVKKEYSYCRLDGSSKISYRRDTVNDWQTGDKFIFLLSTRAGGLGINLTAADTVIFYDSDWNPTVDQQAMDRAYRIGQTKDVTVYRLITRNTIEERVMEKALHKGNLQKMVIKGKIFEGLDY
;
A
#
# COMPACT_ATOMS: atom_id res chain seq x y z
N MET A 1 12.47 -28.13 6.32
CA MET A 1 12.61 -28.00 4.86
C MET A 1 11.20 -27.91 4.27
N ASN A 2 10.70 -26.69 4.01
CA ASN A 2 9.36 -26.51 3.42
C ASN A 2 9.48 -26.51 1.90
N SER A 3 8.83 -27.49 1.27
CA SER A 3 8.81 -27.73 -0.17
C SER A 3 8.18 -26.56 -0.93
N LEU A 4 8.88 -26.05 -1.95
CA LEU A 4 8.41 -25.02 -2.88
C LEU A 4 7.20 -25.55 -3.66
N LYS A 5 6.10 -24.79 -3.68
CA LYS A 5 4.88 -25.13 -4.41
C LYS A 5 5.07 -24.76 -5.89
N LYS A 6 4.92 -25.75 -6.78
CA LYS A 6 5.05 -25.57 -8.24
C LYS A 6 3.69 -25.31 -8.86
N ILE A 7 3.53 -24.23 -9.63
CA ILE A 7 2.30 -23.91 -10.37
C ILE A 7 2.65 -23.77 -11.86
N PRO A 8 1.94 -24.45 -12.79
CA PRO A 8 2.16 -24.29 -14.22
C PRO A 8 1.58 -22.95 -14.71
N VAL A 9 2.38 -22.18 -15.45
CA VAL A 9 1.93 -20.93 -16.10
C VAL A 9 1.84 -21.16 -17.61
N ILE A 10 0.66 -20.96 -18.20
CA ILE A 10 0.48 -20.95 -19.65
C ILE A 10 0.88 -19.55 -20.16
N THR A 11 2.11 -19.42 -20.62
CA THR A 11 2.78 -18.12 -20.91
C THR A 11 2.48 -17.51 -22.28
N LYS A 12 1.66 -18.16 -23.12
CA LYS A 12 1.47 -17.77 -24.54
C LYS A 12 1.02 -16.31 -24.75
N ASN A 13 0.30 -15.72 -23.78
CA ASN A 13 -0.23 -14.35 -23.88
C ASN A 13 0.55 -13.27 -23.10
N ILE A 14 1.53 -13.64 -22.27
CA ILE A 14 2.24 -12.67 -21.42
C ILE A 14 3.47 -12.13 -22.15
N LEU A 15 4.14 -12.94 -22.96
CA LEU A 15 5.33 -12.50 -23.71
C LEU A 15 4.99 -11.52 -24.83
N SER A 16 3.76 -11.56 -25.36
CA SER A 16 3.30 -10.65 -26.40
C SER A 16 3.09 -9.21 -25.91
N SER A 17 2.99 -8.95 -24.61
CA SER A 17 2.78 -7.60 -24.07
C SER A 17 4.06 -6.82 -23.73
N PHE A 18 5.23 -7.47 -23.71
CA PHE A 18 6.50 -6.80 -23.38
C PHE A 18 7.28 -6.35 -24.63
N PRO A 19 7.73 -5.08 -24.72
CA PRO A 19 8.44 -4.57 -25.89
C PRO A 19 9.88 -5.11 -26.04
N TYR A 20 10.46 -5.68 -24.98
CA TYR A 20 11.83 -6.21 -24.94
C TYR A 20 11.86 -7.54 -24.17
N VAL A 21 12.78 -8.44 -24.53
CA VAL A 21 13.05 -9.70 -23.80
C VAL A 21 14.45 -9.64 -23.21
N TYR A 22 14.58 -10.07 -21.96
CA TYR A 22 15.86 -10.14 -21.24
C TYR A 22 16.43 -11.56 -21.33
N THR A 23 17.68 -11.70 -21.76
CA THR A 23 18.37 -12.99 -21.73
C THR A 23 19.07 -13.20 -20.37
N ASN A 24 19.33 -14.45 -20.00
CA ASN A 24 20.07 -14.77 -18.77
C ASN A 24 21.50 -14.20 -18.76
N ASN A 25 21.99 -13.71 -19.91
CA ASN A 25 23.32 -13.13 -20.08
C ASN A 25 23.29 -11.59 -20.07
N GLY A 26 22.14 -10.97 -19.80
CA GLY A 26 22.03 -9.51 -19.64
C GLY A 26 21.87 -8.72 -20.94
N GLU A 27 21.59 -9.37 -22.06
CA GLU A 27 21.41 -8.69 -23.35
C GLU A 27 19.95 -8.25 -23.57
N TYR A 28 19.79 -7.05 -24.16
CA TYR A 28 18.51 -6.49 -24.57
C TYR A 28 18.22 -6.85 -26.02
N LEU A 29 17.18 -7.64 -26.26
CA LEU A 29 16.74 -7.96 -27.63
C LEU A 29 15.46 -7.19 -27.99
N PRO A 30 15.49 -6.33 -29.04
CA PRO A 30 14.28 -5.71 -29.59
C PRO A 30 13.42 -6.76 -30.31
N LYS A 31 12.10 -6.58 -30.26
CA LYS A 31 11.07 -7.57 -30.59
C LYS A 31 10.96 -8.02 -32.06
N ILE A 32 11.94 -7.73 -32.91
CA ILE A 32 11.84 -7.93 -34.34
C ILE A 32 12.43 -9.31 -34.68
N ASN A 33 11.55 -10.27 -34.97
CA ASN A 33 11.83 -11.63 -35.45
C ASN A 33 12.39 -12.65 -34.44
N ILE A 34 11.61 -12.94 -33.40
CA ILE A 34 11.80 -14.16 -32.63
C ILE A 34 10.64 -15.12 -32.92
N ASN A 35 10.71 -15.83 -34.06
CA ASN A 35 9.95 -17.07 -34.28
C ASN A 35 10.65 -18.20 -33.53
N LEU A 36 10.64 -18.14 -32.20
CA LEU A 36 11.11 -19.27 -31.40
C LEU A 36 9.91 -20.13 -31.00
N PRO A 37 9.97 -21.47 -31.16
CA PRO A 37 9.02 -22.38 -30.53
C PRO A 37 9.38 -22.46 -29.04
N LEU A 38 9.08 -21.39 -28.31
CA LEU A 38 9.29 -21.31 -26.87
C LEU A 38 8.13 -22.02 -26.18
N THR A 39 8.17 -23.36 -26.18
CA THR A 39 7.43 -24.15 -25.19
C THR A 39 8.16 -24.00 -23.86
N ILE A 40 8.00 -22.83 -23.24
CA ILE A 40 8.55 -22.55 -21.92
C ILE A 40 7.68 -23.31 -20.92
N ASN A 41 8.01 -24.59 -20.70
CA ASN A 41 7.54 -25.36 -19.55
C ASN A 41 8.26 -24.87 -18.27
N ASN A 42 8.25 -23.56 -18.01
CA ASN A 42 8.82 -23.03 -16.79
C ASN A 42 7.84 -23.23 -15.65
N VAL A 43 8.21 -24.15 -14.77
CA VAL A 43 7.75 -24.15 -13.39
C VAL A 43 8.24 -22.84 -12.77
N VAL A 44 7.32 -21.94 -12.42
CA VAL A 44 7.66 -20.77 -11.61
C VAL A 44 7.85 -21.25 -10.18
N ASN A 45 9.08 -21.20 -9.68
CA ASN A 45 9.36 -21.40 -8.27
C ASN A 45 8.91 -20.14 -7.52
N VAL A 46 7.83 -20.24 -6.76
CA VAL A 46 7.41 -19.18 -5.86
C VAL A 46 8.24 -19.29 -4.58
N PRO A 47 9.13 -18.34 -4.27
CA PRO A 47 9.91 -18.40 -3.05
C PRO A 47 8.99 -18.44 -1.82
N PRO A 48 9.41 -19.08 -0.71
CA PRO A 48 8.58 -19.14 0.48
C PRO A 48 8.36 -17.73 1.03
N LEU A 49 7.20 -17.48 1.67
CA LEU A 49 6.83 -16.15 2.18
C LEU A 49 7.90 -15.49 3.07
N ASN A 50 8.70 -16.29 3.79
CA ASN A 50 9.78 -15.77 4.63
C ASN A 50 10.87 -15.05 3.80
N THR A 51 11.13 -15.51 2.57
CA THR A 51 12.06 -14.87 1.65
C THR A 51 11.54 -13.49 1.25
N PHE A 52 10.26 -13.35 0.94
CA PHE A 52 9.65 -12.05 0.62
C PHE A 52 9.73 -11.02 1.76
N ILE A 53 9.64 -11.47 3.02
CA ILE A 53 9.78 -10.60 4.20
C ILE A 53 11.21 -10.08 4.33
N ILE A 54 12.20 -10.96 4.15
CA ILE A 54 13.62 -10.62 4.34
C ILE A 54 14.16 -9.78 3.18
N ASP A 55 13.69 -10.02 1.96
CA ASP A 55 14.21 -9.37 0.75
C ASP A 55 13.67 -7.94 0.55
N SER A 56 12.61 -7.54 1.27
CA SER A 56 12.05 -6.18 1.21
C SER A 56 12.31 -5.43 2.51
N GLY A 57 13.13 -4.38 2.46
CA GLY A 57 13.44 -3.55 3.64
C GLY A 57 12.21 -2.92 4.29
N LYS A 58 11.23 -2.47 3.48
CA LYS A 58 9.96 -1.97 4.01
C LYS A 58 9.15 -3.06 4.69
N PHE A 59 9.14 -4.26 4.12
CA PHE A 59 8.33 -5.35 4.65
C PHE A 59 8.95 -5.95 5.91
N LEU A 60 10.28 -6.03 5.99
CA LEU A 60 11.00 -6.36 7.22
C LEU A 60 10.70 -5.37 8.36
N LEU A 61 10.68 -4.06 8.05
CA LEU A 61 10.31 -3.04 9.02
C LEU A 61 8.84 -3.16 9.43
N LEU A 62 7.95 -3.43 8.48
CA LEU A 62 6.52 -3.63 8.73
C LEU A 62 6.29 -4.85 9.65
N ASP A 63 6.95 -5.98 9.41
CA ASP A 63 6.85 -7.20 10.25
C ASP A 63 7.20 -6.91 11.72
N ARG A 64 8.31 -6.19 11.95
CA ARG A 64 8.73 -5.79 13.29
C ARG A 64 7.74 -4.81 13.93
N LEU A 65 7.28 -3.82 13.15
CA LEU A 65 6.35 -2.79 13.63
C LEU A 65 4.98 -3.40 14.00
N LEU A 66 4.41 -4.25 13.13
CA LEU A 66 3.13 -4.91 13.39
C LEU A 66 3.22 -5.84 14.62
N THR A 67 4.34 -6.55 14.79
CA THR A 67 4.55 -7.40 15.96
C THR A 67 4.53 -6.57 17.25
N LYS A 68 5.25 -5.45 17.28
CA LYS A 68 5.26 -4.53 18.44
C LYS A 68 3.87 -3.95 18.71
N LEU A 69 3.22 -3.40 17.68
CA LEU A 69 1.90 -2.77 17.81
C LEU A 69 0.82 -3.76 18.27
N LYS A 70 0.94 -5.04 17.88
CA LYS A 70 0.03 -6.08 18.36
C LYS A 70 0.21 -6.34 19.86
N GLN A 71 1.45 -6.38 20.35
CA GLN A 71 1.76 -6.56 21.78
C GLN A 71 1.25 -5.39 22.63
N GLU A 72 1.28 -4.18 22.06
CA GLU A 72 0.79 -2.94 22.67
C GLU A 72 -0.73 -2.71 22.47
N ASN A 73 -1.43 -3.67 21.83
CA ASN A 73 -2.87 -3.64 21.60
C ASN A 73 -3.37 -2.41 20.80
N HIS A 74 -2.58 -1.99 19.81
CA HIS A 74 -2.97 -0.95 18.85
C HIS A 74 -3.88 -1.51 17.75
N ARG A 75 -4.69 -0.64 17.15
CA ARG A 75 -5.51 -0.96 15.97
C ARG A 75 -5.08 -0.12 14.78
N ILE A 76 -4.86 -0.76 13.65
CA ILE A 76 -4.03 -0.21 12.57
C ILE A 76 -4.83 -0.01 11.28
N LEU A 77 -4.75 1.17 10.69
CA LEU A 77 -5.06 1.41 9.28
C LEU A 77 -3.77 1.29 8.46
N LEU A 78 -3.72 0.35 7.51
CA LEU A 78 -2.54 0.13 6.68
C LEU A 78 -2.87 0.46 5.21
N TYR A 79 -2.32 1.58 4.75
CA TYR A 79 -2.59 2.16 3.44
C TYR A 79 -1.57 1.73 2.38
N PHE A 80 -2.09 1.48 1.17
CA PHE A 80 -1.32 1.16 -0.03
C PHE A 80 -1.83 1.93 -1.25
N GLN A 81 -0.92 2.33 -2.13
CA GLN A 81 -1.23 2.84 -3.47
C GLN A 81 -1.52 1.69 -4.44
N MET A 82 -0.77 0.59 -4.35
CA MET A 82 -0.91 -0.57 -5.23
C MET A 82 -1.68 -1.72 -4.57
N THR A 83 -2.83 -2.10 -5.13
CA THR A 83 -3.63 -3.24 -4.64
C THR A 83 -2.89 -4.57 -4.70
N LYS A 84 -1.99 -4.76 -5.67
CA LYS A 84 -1.12 -5.95 -5.74
C LYS A 84 -0.22 -6.11 -4.51
N MET A 85 0.20 -5.01 -3.89
CA MET A 85 0.95 -5.07 -2.63
C MET A 85 0.02 -5.49 -1.48
N MET A 86 -1.25 -5.05 -1.50
CA MET A 86 -2.25 -5.50 -0.53
C MET A 86 -2.44 -7.01 -0.59
N ASP A 87 -2.50 -7.61 -1.79
CA ASP A 87 -2.61 -9.07 -1.96
C ASP A 87 -1.44 -9.81 -1.28
N LEU A 88 -0.20 -9.31 -1.46
CA LEU A 88 0.99 -9.89 -0.83
C LEU A 88 0.97 -9.75 0.70
N VAL A 89 0.53 -8.60 1.20
CA VAL A 89 0.42 -8.37 2.64
C VAL A 89 -0.70 -9.21 3.24
N GLU A 90 -1.80 -9.42 2.52
CA GLU A 90 -2.90 -10.27 2.94
C GLU A 90 -2.45 -11.72 3.20
N ASP A 91 -1.71 -12.32 2.25
CA ASP A 91 -1.11 -13.65 2.42
C ASP A 91 -0.20 -13.73 3.67
N TYR A 92 0.52 -12.66 3.96
CA TYR A 92 1.35 -12.54 5.16
C TYR A 92 0.54 -12.42 6.44
N LEU A 93 -0.55 -11.65 6.46
CA LEU A 93 -1.42 -11.52 7.63
C LEU A 93 -2.09 -12.84 7.96
N VAL A 94 -2.54 -13.58 6.95
CA VAL A 94 -3.09 -14.94 7.11
C VAL A 94 -2.05 -15.86 7.74
N LYS A 95 -0.79 -15.84 7.23
CA LYS A 95 0.29 -16.67 7.79
C LYS A 95 0.65 -16.30 9.24
N LYS A 96 0.53 -15.02 9.61
CA LYS A 96 0.78 -14.52 10.97
C LYS A 96 -0.43 -14.64 11.89
N GLU A 97 -1.56 -15.13 11.38
CA GLU A 97 -2.82 -15.26 12.11
C GLU A 97 -3.32 -13.91 12.66
N TYR A 98 -3.07 -12.83 11.92
CA TYR A 98 -3.58 -11.50 12.28
C TYR A 98 -4.99 -11.31 11.74
N SER A 99 -5.91 -10.88 12.61
CA SER A 99 -7.28 -10.52 12.21
C SER A 99 -7.27 -9.22 11.41
N TYR A 100 -7.90 -9.23 10.23
CA TYR A 100 -7.93 -8.05 9.37
C TYR A 100 -9.23 -7.91 8.58
N CYS A 101 -9.47 -6.72 8.06
CA CYS A 101 -10.44 -6.46 7.00
C CYS A 101 -9.77 -5.69 5.86
N ARG A 102 -10.40 -5.70 4.67
CA ARG A 102 -9.81 -5.15 3.44
C ARG A 102 -10.83 -4.32 2.67
N LEU A 103 -10.39 -3.17 2.16
CA LEU A 103 -11.19 -2.33 1.28
C LEU A 103 -10.29 -1.63 0.26
N ASP A 104 -10.41 -2.04 -1.01
CA ASP A 104 -9.52 -1.59 -2.10
C ASP A 104 -10.21 -0.69 -3.15
N GLY A 105 -11.51 -0.43 -2.99
CA GLY A 105 -12.31 0.44 -3.86
C GLY A 105 -13.08 -0.31 -4.96
N SER A 106 -12.80 -1.59 -5.18
CA SER A 106 -13.57 -2.44 -6.12
C SER A 106 -14.87 -2.98 -5.52
N SER A 107 -15.02 -2.90 -4.19
CA SER A 107 -16.14 -3.49 -3.46
C SER A 107 -17.46 -2.71 -3.62
N LYS A 108 -18.58 -3.45 -3.65
CA LYS A 108 -19.94 -2.89 -3.65
C LYS A 108 -20.19 -2.02 -2.40
N ILE A 109 -21.10 -1.05 -2.54
CA ILE A 109 -21.41 -0.07 -1.48
C ILE A 109 -21.93 -0.74 -0.20
N SER A 110 -22.79 -1.77 -0.30
CA SER A 110 -23.30 -2.50 0.86
C SER A 110 -22.19 -3.18 1.64
N TYR A 111 -21.38 -3.99 0.96
CA TYR A 111 -20.23 -4.68 1.55
C TYR A 111 -19.26 -3.73 2.25
N ARG A 112 -19.05 -2.54 1.68
CA ARG A 112 -18.25 -1.48 2.29
C ARG A 112 -18.81 -1.01 3.63
N ARG A 113 -20.14 -0.79 3.73
CA ARG A 113 -20.76 -0.39 5.01
C ARG A 113 -20.62 -1.48 6.06
N ASP A 114 -20.84 -2.73 5.66
CA ASP A 114 -20.74 -3.87 6.56
C ASP A 114 -19.31 -4.03 7.09
N THR A 115 -18.31 -3.89 6.20
CA THR A 115 -16.88 -3.94 6.57
C THR A 115 -16.48 -2.81 7.51
N VAL A 116 -16.97 -1.58 7.27
CA VAL A 116 -16.70 -0.43 8.15
C VAL A 116 -17.38 -0.61 9.50
N ASN A 117 -18.62 -1.11 9.53
CA ASN A 117 -19.32 -1.38 10.77
C ASN A 117 -18.59 -2.45 11.60
N ASP A 118 -18.23 -3.57 10.96
CA ASP A 118 -17.44 -4.65 11.56
C ASP A 118 -16.06 -4.18 12.05
N TRP A 119 -15.41 -3.25 11.35
CA TRP A 119 -14.21 -2.58 11.87
C TRP A 119 -14.51 -1.78 13.14
N GLN A 120 -15.57 -0.98 13.15
CA GLN A 120 -15.86 -0.08 14.27
C GLN A 120 -16.32 -0.81 15.53
N THR A 121 -17.08 -1.91 15.39
CA THR A 121 -17.63 -2.68 16.51
C THR A 121 -16.81 -3.91 16.88
N GLY A 122 -16.02 -4.44 15.95
CA GLY A 122 -15.18 -5.61 16.16
C GLY A 122 -13.82 -5.29 16.76
N ASP A 123 -12.99 -6.34 16.86
CA ASP A 123 -11.66 -6.35 17.47
C ASP A 123 -10.54 -6.61 16.44
N LYS A 124 -10.86 -6.46 15.15
CA LYS A 124 -9.91 -6.66 14.06
C LYS A 124 -8.67 -5.78 14.26
N PHE A 125 -7.51 -6.39 14.09
CA PHE A 125 -6.23 -5.74 14.34
C PHE A 125 -5.85 -4.76 13.22
N ILE A 126 -6.02 -5.16 11.96
CA ILE A 126 -5.57 -4.40 10.79
C ILE A 126 -6.73 -4.13 9.82
N PHE A 127 -6.82 -2.92 9.31
CA PHE A 127 -7.64 -2.59 8.15
C PHE A 127 -6.73 -2.25 6.97
N LEU A 128 -6.69 -3.15 5.98
CA LEU A 128 -6.01 -2.93 4.70
C LEU A 128 -6.83 -2.00 3.82
N LEU A 129 -6.24 -0.87 3.43
CA LEU A 129 -6.92 0.16 2.65
C LEU A 129 -6.10 0.52 1.42
N SER A 130 -6.75 0.62 0.27
CA SER A 130 -6.15 1.40 -0.81
C SER A 130 -6.34 2.88 -0.53
N THR A 131 -5.34 3.71 -0.82
CA THR A 131 -5.44 5.16 -0.60
C THR A 131 -6.61 5.77 -1.38
N ARG A 132 -6.91 5.21 -2.56
CA ARG A 132 -8.07 5.57 -3.39
C ARG A 132 -9.40 5.31 -2.69
N ALA A 133 -9.50 4.21 -1.94
CA ALA A 133 -10.72 3.89 -1.23
C ALA A 133 -10.86 4.65 0.10
N GLY A 134 -9.78 5.26 0.60
CA GLY A 134 -9.79 6.20 1.72
C GLY A 134 -10.54 7.51 1.43
N GLY A 135 -10.67 7.91 0.16
CA GLY A 135 -11.38 9.13 -0.28
C GLY A 135 -12.92 9.07 -0.16
N LEU A 136 -13.48 7.97 0.33
CA LEU A 136 -14.91 7.69 0.31
C LEU A 136 -15.73 8.30 1.47
N GLY A 137 -15.14 9.15 2.31
CA GLY A 137 -15.89 9.83 3.37
C GLY A 137 -16.12 9.01 4.65
N ILE A 138 -15.56 7.79 4.74
CA ILE A 138 -15.80 6.85 5.85
C ILE A 138 -15.20 7.32 7.19
N ASN A 139 -15.70 6.76 8.30
CA ASN A 139 -15.20 6.98 9.64
C ASN A 139 -14.51 5.71 10.15
N LEU A 140 -13.28 5.82 10.63
CA LEU A 140 -12.44 4.71 11.09
C LEU A 140 -11.76 5.01 12.45
N THR A 141 -12.42 5.78 13.32
CA THR A 141 -11.98 6.18 14.66
C THR A 141 -11.61 5.04 15.61
N ALA A 142 -12.03 3.80 15.34
CA ALA A 142 -11.55 2.63 16.08
C ALA A 142 -10.03 2.38 15.96
N ALA A 143 -9.36 2.95 14.95
CA ALA A 143 -7.92 2.88 14.80
C ALA A 143 -7.23 4.01 15.56
N ASP A 144 -6.10 3.70 16.21
CA ASP A 144 -5.21 4.69 16.83
C ASP A 144 -3.85 4.78 16.11
N THR A 145 -3.60 3.88 15.15
CA THR A 145 -2.36 3.87 14.38
C THR A 145 -2.65 3.87 12.89
N VAL A 146 -1.96 4.72 12.14
CA VAL A 146 -2.03 4.78 10.68
C VAL A 146 -0.63 4.49 10.11
N ILE A 147 -0.54 3.58 9.17
CA ILE A 147 0.71 3.24 8.48
C ILE A 147 0.51 3.44 6.98
N PHE A 148 1.34 4.28 6.37
CA PHE A 148 1.48 4.37 4.92
C PHE A 148 2.65 3.51 4.47
N TYR A 149 2.37 2.40 3.77
CA TYR A 149 3.43 1.56 3.20
C TYR A 149 4.14 2.26 2.04
N ASP A 150 3.37 2.96 1.23
CA ASP A 150 3.79 3.88 0.18
C ASP A 150 2.95 5.16 0.26
N SER A 151 3.45 6.23 -0.33
CA SER A 151 2.89 7.58 -0.19
C SER A 151 2.32 8.07 -1.52
N ASP A 152 1.23 8.84 -1.45
CA ASP A 152 0.76 9.57 -2.63
C ASP A 152 1.71 10.73 -2.98
N TRP A 153 1.74 11.08 -4.26
CA TRP A 153 2.46 12.26 -4.74
C TRP A 153 1.73 13.56 -4.38
N ASN A 154 0.45 13.47 -4.06
CA ASN A 154 -0.39 14.54 -3.57
C ASN A 154 -0.55 14.43 -2.04
N PRO A 155 0.08 15.30 -1.23
CA PRO A 155 0.00 15.24 0.23
C PRO A 155 -1.44 15.35 0.77
N THR A 156 -2.34 16.00 0.03
CA THR A 156 -3.74 16.14 0.43
C THR A 156 -4.46 14.79 0.47
N VAL A 157 -4.07 13.84 -0.40
CA VAL A 157 -4.68 12.50 -0.44
C VAL A 157 -4.33 11.74 0.84
N ASP A 158 -3.06 11.73 1.23
CA ASP A 158 -2.63 11.08 2.46
C ASP A 158 -3.19 11.79 3.71
N GLN A 159 -3.30 13.13 3.69
CA GLN A 159 -3.95 13.87 4.77
C GLN A 159 -5.41 13.43 4.95
N GLN A 160 -6.17 13.35 3.86
CA GLN A 160 -7.56 12.88 3.92
C GLN A 160 -7.67 11.43 4.39
N ALA A 161 -6.66 10.59 4.14
CA ALA A 161 -6.59 9.23 4.66
C ALA A 161 -6.33 9.22 6.19
N MET A 162 -5.41 10.06 6.69
CA MET A 162 -5.19 10.23 8.14
C MET A 162 -6.43 10.72 8.86
N ASP A 163 -7.15 11.68 8.27
CA ASP A 163 -8.40 12.25 8.82
C ASP A 163 -9.54 11.21 8.94
N ARG A 164 -9.37 9.98 8.44
CA ARG A 164 -10.32 8.87 8.68
C ARG A 164 -10.26 8.36 10.11
N ALA A 165 -9.07 8.34 10.71
CA ALA A 165 -8.83 7.96 12.11
C ALA A 165 -8.74 9.19 13.01
N TYR A 166 -8.09 10.26 12.55
CA TYR A 166 -8.03 11.55 13.24
C TYR A 166 -9.30 12.36 12.96
N ARG A 167 -10.40 11.96 13.60
CA ARG A 167 -11.73 12.56 13.40
C ARG A 167 -12.49 12.68 14.71
N ILE A 168 -13.52 13.54 14.73
CA ILE A 168 -14.49 13.63 15.82
C ILE A 168 -15.04 12.22 16.11
N GLY A 169 -14.91 11.78 17.37
CA GLY A 169 -15.21 10.41 17.82
C GLY A 169 -13.98 9.57 18.16
N GLN A 170 -12.77 10.04 17.82
CA GLN A 170 -11.52 9.46 18.29
C GLN A 170 -11.31 9.77 19.78
N THR A 171 -10.83 8.79 20.55
CA THR A 171 -10.55 8.91 21.98
C THR A 171 -9.08 8.68 22.35
N LYS A 172 -8.27 8.17 21.40
CA LYS A 172 -6.84 7.91 21.56
C LYS A 172 -6.01 8.82 20.65
N ASP A 173 -4.75 9.07 21.05
CA ASP A 173 -3.80 9.76 20.18
C ASP A 173 -3.52 8.93 18.92
N VAL A 174 -3.61 9.58 17.75
CA VAL A 174 -3.39 8.92 16.47
C VAL A 174 -1.93 9.04 16.07
N THR A 175 -1.23 7.90 16.03
CA THR A 175 0.16 7.83 15.58
C THR A 175 0.25 7.49 14.09
N VAL A 176 1.02 8.25 13.33
CA VAL A 176 1.18 8.04 11.88
C VAL A 176 2.61 7.63 11.54
N TYR A 177 2.76 6.43 10.95
CA TYR A 177 4.00 5.95 10.38
C TYR A 177 3.96 6.07 8.85
N ARG A 178 5.05 6.55 8.27
CA ARG A 178 5.25 6.58 6.82
C ARG A 178 6.53 5.86 6.46
N LEU A 179 6.41 4.74 5.74
CA LEU A 179 7.57 3.94 5.35
C LEU A 179 8.20 4.53 4.08
N ILE A 180 9.48 4.87 4.18
CA ILE A 180 10.25 5.52 3.11
C ILE A 180 11.58 4.80 2.94
N THR A 181 11.89 4.44 1.70
CA THR A 181 13.18 3.86 1.34
C THR A 181 14.20 4.98 1.13
N ARG A 182 15.22 5.05 1.99
CA ARG A 182 16.28 6.04 1.90
C ARG A 182 17.09 5.93 0.61
N ASN A 183 17.65 7.05 0.16
CA ASN A 183 18.44 7.18 -1.07
C ASN A 183 17.69 6.72 -2.34
N THR A 184 16.36 6.88 -2.37
CA THR A 184 15.54 6.52 -3.52
C THR A 184 14.64 7.67 -3.96
N ILE A 185 13.91 7.45 -5.06
CA ILE A 185 12.89 8.39 -5.53
C ILE A 185 11.84 8.72 -4.45
N GLU A 186 11.60 7.83 -3.49
CA GLU A 186 10.60 8.04 -2.43
C GLU A 186 10.93 9.24 -1.53
N GLU A 187 12.20 9.49 -1.21
CA GLU A 187 12.61 10.68 -0.46
C GLU A 187 12.32 11.95 -1.24
N ARG A 188 12.65 11.98 -2.54
CA ARG A 188 12.36 13.13 -3.41
C ARG A 188 10.86 13.38 -3.56
N VAL A 189 10.06 12.32 -3.60
CA VAL A 189 8.60 12.43 -3.62
C VAL A 189 8.10 13.04 -2.31
N MET A 190 8.63 12.61 -1.17
CA MET A 190 8.30 13.19 0.14
C MET A 190 8.67 14.67 0.22
N GLU A 191 9.88 15.05 -0.19
CA GLU A 191 10.32 16.45 -0.21
C GLU A 191 9.40 17.33 -1.06
N LYS A 192 9.03 16.85 -2.26
CA LYS A 192 8.07 17.54 -3.13
C LYS A 192 6.69 17.64 -2.52
N ALA A 193 6.21 16.57 -1.87
CA ALA A 193 4.92 16.56 -1.20
C ALA A 193 4.91 17.55 -0.02
N LEU A 194 5.98 17.63 0.78
CA LEU A 194 6.15 18.61 1.84
C LEU A 194 6.17 20.05 1.29
N HIS A 195 6.90 20.29 0.20
CA HIS A 195 6.93 21.59 -0.46
C HIS A 195 5.54 22.01 -0.95
N LYS A 196 4.81 21.11 -1.62
CA LYS A 196 3.41 21.34 -2.04
C LYS A 196 2.49 21.60 -0.85
N GLY A 197 2.65 20.87 0.25
CA GLY A 197 1.88 21.08 1.47
C GLY A 197 2.13 22.46 2.09
N ASN A 198 3.38 22.92 2.10
CA ASN A 198 3.71 24.26 2.59
C ASN A 198 3.12 25.36 1.69
N LEU A 199 3.21 25.21 0.36
CA LEU A 199 2.57 26.13 -0.58
C LEU A 199 1.05 26.20 -0.36
N GLN A 200 0.38 25.05 -0.19
CA GLN A 200 -1.06 25.00 0.12
C GLN A 200 -1.38 25.76 1.41
N LYS A 201 -0.60 25.56 2.49
CA LYS A 201 -0.78 26.29 3.76
C LYS A 201 -0.58 27.80 3.60
N MET A 202 0.38 28.22 2.79
CA MET A 202 0.62 29.65 2.50
C MET A 202 -0.53 30.28 1.73
N VAL A 203 -1.06 29.61 0.70
CA VAL A 203 -2.21 30.11 -0.08
C VAL A 203 -3.47 30.20 0.78
N ILE A 204 -3.70 29.24 1.69
CA ILE A 204 -4.84 29.28 2.62
C ILE A 204 -4.72 30.45 3.60
N LYS A 205 -3.51 30.73 4.11
CA LYS A 205 -3.25 31.91 4.95
C LYS A 205 -3.29 33.23 4.18
N GLY A 206 -2.97 33.21 2.89
CA GLY A 206 -2.88 34.38 2.02
C GLY A 206 -4.21 34.88 1.45
N LYS A 207 -5.37 34.29 1.80
CA LYS A 207 -6.69 34.81 1.42
C LYS A 207 -7.17 35.98 2.30
N ILE A 208 -6.26 36.89 2.63
CA ILE A 208 -6.56 38.30 2.92
C ILE A 208 -5.81 39.09 1.84
N PHE A 209 -6.25 38.97 0.58
CA PHE A 209 -5.97 40.00 -0.41
C PHE A 209 -7.22 40.89 -0.43
N GLU A 210 -7.25 41.87 0.48
CA GLU A 210 -8.02 43.07 0.23
C GLU A 210 -7.42 43.71 -1.03
N GLY A 211 -8.24 43.92 -2.04
CA GLY A 211 -7.85 44.68 -3.21
C GLY A 211 -7.40 46.06 -2.75
N LEU A 212 -6.19 46.45 -3.15
CA LEU A 212 -5.83 47.85 -3.20
C LEU A 212 -5.89 48.25 -4.66
N ASP A 213 -6.87 49.11 -4.94
CA ASP A 213 -7.06 49.86 -6.17
C ASP A 213 -5.75 50.57 -6.57
N TYR A 214 -5.33 50.35 -7.83
CA TYR A 214 -4.72 51.37 -8.70
C TYR A 214 -5.02 51.01 -10.16
#